data_AF-A0A7C5YIM8-F1
#
_entry.id   AF-A0A7C5YIM8-F1
#
_cell.length_a   1.000
_cell.length_b   1.000
_cell.length_c   1.000
_cell.angle_alpha   90.00
_cell.angle_beta   90.00
_cell.angle_gamma   90.00
#
_symmetry.space_group_name_H-M   'P 1'
#
loop_
_entity.id
_entity.type
_entity.pdbx_description
1 polymer ?
#
loop_
_entity_poly.entity_id
_entity_poly.type
_entity_poly.pdbx_seq_one_letter_code
_entity_poly.pdbx_strand_id
1 'polypeptide(L)'
;MQKSPTEFCKNPTQPRLFLQNRVWQRDDVEVRTTFLALPNDRALFLEVHLFPKAPLKSLVLRIVAYPAAYTTKGERCVVTALKGIVQVNAAQLSPKDEWWMLFQDKKFEKALGHEISGCGMLFLPEEIESAKVDVQSYPIIAEFASKPSLSAVRICLFDLYDMTNEEAVKFMRANAQRYAELLRSMDFSCRRLRKEVWAKLRATVMEFLPYAKGNPKLQQQVSAIVKETDEAYERLAELVAKGQPPKVEIEDKILANLERLEALIWELKFERLFGEDAGS
;
A
#
# COMPACT_ATOMS: atom_id res chain seq x y z
N MET A 1 -21.09 25.46 9.87
CA MET A 1 -19.99 25.61 8.90
C MET A 1 -19.17 24.32 8.91
N GLN A 2 -19.45 23.42 7.96
CA GLN A 2 -18.62 22.24 7.71
C GLN A 2 -17.34 22.71 7.01
N LYS A 3 -16.19 22.44 7.62
CA LYS A 3 -14.89 22.68 6.97
C LYS A 3 -14.71 21.67 5.83
N SER A 4 -14.21 22.15 4.70
CA SER A 4 -13.98 21.33 3.51
C SER A 4 -12.86 20.29 3.74
N PRO A 5 -12.88 19.12 3.07
CA PRO A 5 -11.86 18.08 3.21
C PRO A 5 -10.43 18.48 2.80
N THR A 6 -10.25 19.67 2.22
CA THR A 6 -8.96 20.18 1.72
C THR A 6 -8.04 20.78 2.80
N GLU A 7 -8.45 20.86 4.07
CA GLU A 7 -7.56 21.36 5.15
C GLU A 7 -6.49 20.36 5.62
N PHE A 8 -6.54 19.09 5.19
CA PHE A 8 -5.56 18.06 5.61
C PHE A 8 -4.14 18.22 5.02
N CYS A 9 -3.92 19.11 4.05
CA CYS A 9 -2.63 19.24 3.33
C CYS A 9 -1.77 20.45 3.73
N LYS A 10 -2.12 21.21 4.78
CA LYS A 10 -1.46 22.50 5.07
C LYS A 10 -0.30 22.47 6.08
N ASN A 11 0.13 21.31 6.57
CA ASN A 11 1.25 21.22 7.51
C ASN A 11 2.45 20.47 6.89
N PRO A 12 3.45 21.17 6.29
CA PRO A 12 4.51 20.56 5.49
C PRO A 12 5.69 20.00 6.31
N THR A 13 5.60 19.97 7.64
CA THR A 13 6.69 19.50 8.49
C THR A 13 6.62 17.98 8.67
N GLN A 14 7.30 17.31 7.73
CA GLN A 14 7.52 15.88 7.54
C GLN A 14 6.58 15.22 6.52
N PRO A 15 7.02 15.08 5.26
CA PRO A 15 6.36 14.21 4.30
C PRO A 15 6.36 12.77 4.85
N ARG A 16 5.23 12.36 5.45
CA ARG A 16 5.07 10.98 5.94
C ARG A 16 4.70 10.09 4.77
N LEU A 17 5.57 9.15 4.45
CA LEU A 17 5.22 7.98 3.67
C LEU A 17 4.00 7.33 4.33
N PHE A 18 2.87 7.32 3.63
CA PHE A 18 1.70 6.58 4.11
C PHE A 18 1.83 5.15 3.62
N LEU A 19 1.94 4.19 4.54
CA LEU A 19 1.96 2.76 4.26
C LEU A 19 0.76 2.12 4.96
N GLN A 20 -0.12 1.47 4.22
CA GLN A 20 -1.27 0.77 4.78
C GLN A 20 -1.32 -0.67 4.27
N ASN A 21 -1.37 -1.61 5.21
CA ASN A 21 -1.55 -3.03 4.92
C ASN A 21 -2.99 -3.45 5.18
N ARG A 22 -3.53 -4.29 4.30
CA ARG A 22 -4.75 -5.07 4.53
C ARG A 22 -4.46 -6.52 4.20
N VAL A 23 -4.99 -7.42 5.01
CA VAL A 23 -4.84 -8.87 4.80
C VAL A 23 -6.22 -9.48 4.70
N TRP A 24 -6.41 -10.31 3.68
CA TRP A 24 -7.59 -11.13 3.48
C TRP A 24 -7.20 -12.59 3.56
N GLN A 25 -7.86 -13.33 4.43
CA GLN A 25 -7.64 -14.76 4.60
C GLN A 25 -8.76 -15.55 3.95
N ARG A 26 -8.37 -16.55 3.16
CA ARG A 26 -9.22 -17.62 2.67
C ARG A 26 -8.59 -18.96 2.99
N ASP A 27 -9.35 -20.03 2.82
CA ASP A 27 -8.88 -21.40 3.06
C ASP A 27 -7.74 -21.80 2.11
N ASP A 28 -7.72 -21.24 0.90
CA ASP A 28 -6.81 -21.57 -0.20
C ASP A 28 -5.65 -20.56 -0.37
N VAL A 29 -5.84 -19.32 0.07
CA VAL A 29 -4.86 -18.24 -0.12
C VAL A 29 -5.00 -17.17 0.96
N GLU A 30 -3.88 -16.55 1.32
CA GLU A 30 -3.87 -15.28 2.02
C GLU A 30 -3.39 -14.17 1.07
N VAL A 31 -4.07 -13.03 1.08
CA VAL A 31 -3.80 -11.90 0.19
C VAL A 31 -3.45 -10.69 1.05
N ARG A 32 -2.26 -10.13 0.86
CA ARG A 32 -1.84 -8.88 1.47
C ARG A 32 -1.83 -7.79 0.41
N THR A 33 -2.56 -6.72 0.66
CA THR A 33 -2.48 -5.50 -0.15
C THR A 33 -1.72 -4.44 0.63
N THR A 34 -0.65 -3.90 0.06
CA THR A 34 0.13 -2.82 0.64
C THR A 34 0.00 -1.57 -0.21
N PHE A 35 -0.60 -0.54 0.36
CA PHE A 35 -0.73 0.77 -0.25
C PHE A 35 0.40 1.67 0.23
N LEU A 36 1.05 2.36 -0.70
CA LEU A 36 2.09 3.34 -0.44
C LEU A 36 1.71 4.65 -1.14
N ALA A 37 1.64 5.74 -0.39
CA ALA A 37 1.47 7.08 -0.95
C ALA A 37 2.69 7.95 -0.66
N LEU A 38 3.21 8.58 -1.72
CA LEU A 38 4.28 9.56 -1.60
C LEU A 38 3.69 10.95 -1.32
N PRO A 39 4.30 11.73 -0.42
CA PRO A 39 3.82 13.07 -0.11
C PRO A 39 3.86 14.00 -1.33
N ASN A 40 2.79 14.77 -1.52
CA ASN A 40 2.58 15.65 -2.67
C ASN A 40 2.60 14.94 -4.03
N ASP A 41 2.37 13.62 -4.06
CA ASP A 41 2.24 12.85 -5.29
C ASP A 41 0.75 12.53 -5.55
N ARG A 42 0.40 12.37 -6.83
CA ARG A 42 -0.94 12.00 -7.31
C ARG A 42 -1.13 10.49 -7.39
N ALA A 43 -0.06 9.75 -7.15
CA ALA A 43 0.02 8.32 -7.29
C ALA A 43 -0.16 7.59 -5.96
N LEU A 44 -1.07 6.62 -5.95
CA LEU A 44 -1.18 5.59 -4.93
C LEU A 44 -0.57 4.31 -5.49
N PHE A 45 0.55 3.90 -4.92
CA PHE A 45 1.24 2.67 -5.27
C PHE A 45 0.64 1.51 -4.49
N LEU A 46 0.48 0.37 -5.13
CA LEU A 46 -0.15 -0.81 -4.55
C LEU A 46 0.62 -2.06 -4.95
N GLU A 47 1.02 -2.86 -3.96
CA GLU A 47 1.44 -4.24 -4.14
C GLU A 47 0.34 -5.18 -3.63
N VAL A 48 -0.07 -6.13 -4.46
CA VAL A 48 -0.91 -7.26 -4.06
C VAL A 48 -0.01 -8.48 -3.98
N HIS A 49 0.28 -8.93 -2.77
CA HIS A 49 1.08 -10.12 -2.49
C HIS A 49 0.19 -11.29 -2.09
N LEU A 50 0.45 -12.45 -2.68
CA LEU A 50 -0.25 -13.69 -2.45
C LEU A 50 0.61 -14.66 -1.65
N PHE A 51 -0.02 -15.28 -0.68
CA PHE A 51 0.53 -16.34 0.16
C PHE A 51 -0.32 -17.59 -0.07
N PRO A 52 -0.08 -18.31 -1.18
CA PRO A 52 -0.88 -19.47 -1.51
C PRO A 52 -0.67 -20.64 -0.55
N LYS A 53 -1.76 -21.26 -0.11
CA LYS A 53 -1.74 -22.50 0.70
C LYS A 53 -1.77 -23.76 -0.18
N ALA A 54 -2.06 -23.59 -1.47
CA ALA A 54 -2.05 -24.60 -2.51
C ALA A 54 -1.55 -23.97 -3.84
N PRO A 55 -1.10 -24.77 -4.84
CA PRO A 55 -0.62 -24.23 -6.10
C PRO A 55 -1.61 -23.27 -6.79
N LEU A 56 -1.15 -22.06 -7.11
CA LEU A 56 -1.95 -21.06 -7.84
C LEU A 56 -1.96 -21.35 -9.34
N LYS A 57 -3.14 -21.23 -9.95
CA LYS A 57 -3.28 -21.32 -11.41
C LYS A 57 -3.13 -19.97 -12.09
N SER A 58 -3.77 -18.94 -11.51
CA SER A 58 -3.80 -17.58 -12.05
C SER A 58 -4.22 -16.59 -10.98
N LEU A 59 -3.66 -15.39 -10.99
CA LEU A 59 -4.21 -14.23 -10.28
C LEU A 59 -4.81 -13.30 -11.32
N VAL A 60 -6.08 -12.95 -11.15
CA VAL A 60 -6.75 -11.93 -11.95
C VAL A 60 -7.14 -10.79 -11.04
N LEU A 61 -6.59 -9.61 -11.34
CA LEU A 61 -6.99 -8.37 -10.70
C LEU A 61 -8.04 -7.70 -11.55
N ARG A 62 -9.13 -7.28 -10.89
CA ARG A 62 -10.24 -6.55 -11.50
C ARG A 62 -10.38 -5.20 -10.82
N ILE A 63 -10.16 -4.13 -11.58
CA ILE A 63 -10.35 -2.75 -11.15
C ILE A 63 -11.62 -2.21 -11.76
N VAL A 64 -12.42 -1.57 -10.91
CA VAL A 64 -13.66 -0.90 -11.32
C VAL A 64 -13.47 0.59 -11.08
N ALA A 65 -13.52 1.37 -12.16
CA ALA A 65 -13.34 2.82 -12.14
C ALA A 65 -14.65 3.53 -12.51
N TYR A 66 -14.92 4.63 -11.81
CA TYR A 66 -16.07 5.51 -12.07
C TYR A 66 -15.56 6.93 -12.31
N PRO A 67 -14.91 7.23 -13.47
CA PRO A 67 -14.30 8.54 -13.70
C PRO A 67 -15.36 9.66 -13.68
N ALA A 68 -15.05 10.81 -13.09
CA ALA A 68 -15.94 11.95 -12.91
C ALA A 68 -17.18 11.73 -12.00
N ALA A 69 -18.08 10.78 -12.27
CA ALA A 69 -19.31 10.65 -11.48
C ALA A 69 -19.89 9.22 -11.43
N TYR A 70 -20.78 8.96 -10.47
CA TYR A 70 -21.59 7.74 -10.40
C TYR A 70 -22.88 7.91 -11.21
N THR A 71 -22.79 7.85 -12.54
CA THR A 71 -23.93 8.08 -13.45
C THR A 71 -23.84 7.24 -14.71
N THR A 72 -24.99 6.81 -15.22
CA THR A 72 -25.14 6.08 -16.51
C THR A 72 -25.21 7.01 -17.72
N LYS A 73 -25.30 8.33 -17.50
CA LYS A 73 -25.47 9.35 -18.55
C LYS A 73 -24.15 9.98 -19.01
N GLY A 74 -23.01 9.39 -18.63
CA GLY A 74 -21.67 9.87 -18.98
C GLY A 74 -21.27 9.53 -20.41
N GLU A 75 -20.10 10.02 -20.82
CA GLU A 75 -19.43 9.64 -22.07
C GLU A 75 -18.06 9.06 -21.73
N ARG A 76 -18.07 7.83 -21.21
CA ARG A 76 -16.88 7.18 -20.66
C ARG A 76 -15.91 6.80 -21.77
N CYS A 77 -14.62 7.03 -21.53
CA CYS A 77 -13.58 6.54 -22.42
C CYS A 77 -12.31 6.19 -21.66
N VAL A 78 -11.48 5.36 -22.30
CA VAL A 78 -10.15 4.98 -21.84
C VAL A 78 -9.13 5.45 -22.86
N VAL A 79 -8.07 6.09 -22.40
CA VAL A 79 -6.92 6.43 -23.23
C VAL A 79 -5.74 5.56 -22.79
N THR A 80 -5.09 4.91 -23.76
CA THR A 80 -3.85 4.15 -23.57
C THR A 80 -2.71 4.84 -24.30
N ALA A 81 -1.52 4.24 -24.27
CA ALA A 81 -0.38 4.70 -25.07
C ALA A 81 -0.66 4.70 -26.58
N LEU A 82 -1.51 3.78 -27.06
CA LEU A 82 -1.73 3.54 -28.49
C LEU A 82 -3.06 4.10 -29.00
N LYS A 83 -4.12 4.06 -28.20
CA LYS A 83 -5.48 4.31 -28.69
C LYS A 83 -6.42 4.85 -27.63
N GLY A 84 -7.54 5.39 -28.09
CA GLY A 84 -8.72 5.66 -27.28
C GLY A 84 -9.76 4.56 -27.45
N ILE A 85 -10.44 4.19 -26.36
CA ILE A 85 -11.52 3.20 -26.35
C ILE A 85 -12.74 3.91 -25.78
N VAL A 86 -13.83 3.92 -26.53
CA VAL A 86 -15.06 4.64 -26.16
C VAL A 86 -16.09 3.69 -25.55
N GLN A 87 -17.06 4.26 -24.86
CA GLN A 87 -18.17 3.57 -24.21
C GLN A 87 -18.83 2.48 -25.09
N VAL A 88 -19.30 1.43 -24.42
CA VAL A 88 -19.91 0.21 -24.99
C VAL A 88 -18.93 -0.56 -25.88
N ASN A 89 -17.64 -0.50 -25.58
CA ASN A 89 -16.63 -1.34 -26.21
C ASN A 89 -15.76 -2.02 -25.17
N ALA A 90 -15.34 -3.24 -25.50
CA ALA A 90 -14.26 -3.93 -24.83
C ALA A 90 -13.04 -4.00 -25.76
N ALA A 91 -11.85 -3.91 -25.19
CA ALA A 91 -10.61 -4.07 -25.93
C ALA A 91 -9.63 -4.95 -25.16
N GLN A 92 -8.95 -5.82 -25.90
CA GLN A 92 -7.70 -6.42 -25.45
C GLN A 92 -6.58 -5.40 -25.58
N LEU A 93 -5.72 -5.38 -24.57
CA LEU A 93 -4.57 -4.48 -24.48
C LEU A 93 -3.30 -5.31 -24.58
N SER A 94 -2.28 -4.79 -25.26
CA SER A 94 -0.93 -5.36 -25.20
C SER A 94 -0.31 -4.97 -23.85
N PRO A 95 -0.03 -5.89 -22.90
CA PRO A 95 0.63 -5.50 -21.66
C PRO A 95 1.97 -4.82 -21.91
N LYS A 96 2.68 -5.19 -22.99
CA LYS A 96 3.98 -4.60 -23.35
C LYS A 96 3.87 -3.14 -23.80
N ASP A 97 2.81 -2.78 -24.52
CA ASP A 97 2.71 -1.47 -25.19
C ASP A 97 1.65 -0.55 -24.55
N GLU A 98 0.68 -1.12 -23.85
CA GLU A 98 -0.49 -0.44 -23.25
C GLU A 98 -0.54 -0.67 -21.72
N TRP A 99 0.59 -0.53 -21.03
CA TRP A 99 0.74 -0.77 -19.57
C TRP A 99 0.24 0.36 -18.67
N TRP A 100 -0.28 1.44 -19.25
CA TRP A 100 -1.01 2.47 -18.53
C TRP A 100 -2.33 2.78 -19.22
N MET A 101 -3.31 3.16 -18.40
CA MET A 101 -4.66 3.51 -18.82
C MET A 101 -5.10 4.78 -18.09
N LEU A 102 -5.80 5.65 -18.81
CA LEU A 102 -6.45 6.82 -18.26
C LEU A 102 -7.95 6.68 -18.47
N PHE A 103 -8.70 6.64 -17.36
CA PHE A 103 -10.15 6.54 -17.32
C PHE A 103 -10.76 7.94 -17.28
N GLN A 104 -11.60 8.27 -18.24
CA GLN A 104 -12.16 9.62 -18.41
C GLN A 104 -13.66 9.58 -18.67
N ASP A 105 -14.28 10.75 -18.54
CA ASP A 105 -15.63 11.04 -19.03
C ASP A 105 -15.56 12.33 -19.84
N LYS A 106 -16.00 12.30 -21.10
CA LYS A 106 -15.99 13.49 -21.98
C LYS A 106 -17.10 14.47 -21.67
N LYS A 107 -18.19 14.00 -21.06
CA LYS A 107 -19.35 14.83 -20.74
C LYS A 107 -19.17 15.58 -19.43
N PHE A 108 -18.61 14.90 -18.43
CA PHE A 108 -18.38 15.47 -17.09
C PHE A 108 -16.93 15.92 -16.92
N GLU A 109 -16.38 16.65 -17.90
CA GLU A 109 -15.00 17.10 -17.85
C GLU A 109 -14.84 18.54 -17.32
N LYS A 110 -13.66 18.81 -16.76
CA LYS A 110 -13.35 20.11 -16.16
C LYS A 110 -13.37 21.29 -17.13
N ALA A 111 -12.97 21.07 -18.38
CA ALA A 111 -13.00 22.11 -19.41
C ALA A 111 -14.42 22.63 -19.70
N LEU A 112 -15.45 21.83 -19.40
CA LEU A 112 -16.87 22.19 -19.54
C LEU A 112 -17.47 22.78 -18.26
N GLY A 113 -16.64 23.11 -17.26
CA GLY A 113 -17.07 23.71 -16.00
C GLY A 113 -17.47 22.71 -14.91
N HIS A 114 -17.19 21.43 -15.08
CA HIS A 114 -17.37 20.43 -14.03
C HIS A 114 -16.18 20.40 -13.05
N GLU A 115 -16.40 20.05 -11.79
CA GLU A 115 -15.33 20.00 -10.78
C GLU A 115 -14.56 18.67 -10.74
N ILE A 116 -14.97 17.69 -11.56
CA ILE A 116 -14.49 16.31 -11.44
C ILE A 116 -13.82 15.87 -12.73
N SER A 117 -12.79 15.05 -12.62
CA SER A 117 -11.98 14.57 -13.74
C SER A 117 -11.82 13.05 -13.75
N GLY A 118 -10.97 12.57 -14.65
CA GLY A 118 -10.59 11.17 -14.75
C GLY A 118 -9.67 10.67 -13.64
N CYS A 119 -9.42 9.37 -13.66
CA CYS A 119 -8.41 8.70 -12.85
C CYS A 119 -7.52 7.85 -13.76
N GLY A 120 -6.31 7.54 -13.32
CA GLY A 120 -5.38 6.74 -14.11
C GLY A 120 -5.01 5.45 -13.40
N MET A 121 -4.42 4.54 -14.15
CA MET A 121 -3.64 3.45 -13.59
C MET A 121 -2.47 3.08 -14.48
N LEU A 122 -1.48 2.41 -13.90
CA LEU A 122 -0.48 1.64 -14.63
C LEU A 122 -0.16 0.35 -13.89
N PHE A 123 0.36 -0.62 -14.62
CA PHE A 123 0.89 -1.87 -14.11
C PHE A 123 2.29 -2.12 -14.68
N LEU A 124 3.02 -3.08 -14.11
CA LEU A 124 4.32 -3.46 -14.66
C LEU A 124 4.14 -4.48 -15.81
N PRO A 125 4.59 -4.17 -17.04
CA PRO A 125 4.37 -5.03 -18.21
C PRO A 125 5.00 -6.42 -18.05
N GLU A 126 6.11 -6.52 -17.32
CA GLU A 126 6.77 -7.78 -17.03
C GLU A 126 6.00 -8.68 -16.04
N GLU A 127 5.03 -8.15 -15.30
CA GLU A 127 4.24 -8.91 -14.32
C GLU A 127 2.91 -9.44 -14.89
N ILE A 128 2.42 -8.82 -15.96
CA ILE A 128 1.09 -9.07 -16.52
C ILE A 128 1.19 -9.93 -17.78
N GLU A 129 0.38 -10.99 -17.83
CA GLU A 129 0.25 -11.88 -19.00
C GLU A 129 -0.78 -11.37 -20.00
N SER A 130 -1.93 -10.91 -19.50
CA SER A 130 -3.00 -10.35 -20.33
C SER A 130 -3.68 -9.19 -19.64
N ALA A 131 -4.16 -8.23 -20.42
CA ALA A 131 -4.91 -7.07 -19.95
C ALA A 131 -6.07 -6.79 -20.89
N LYS A 132 -7.24 -6.49 -20.33
CA LYS A 132 -8.42 -6.05 -21.08
C LYS A 132 -9.13 -4.95 -20.33
N VAL A 133 -9.89 -4.16 -21.08
CA VAL A 133 -10.76 -3.14 -20.53
C VAL A 133 -12.13 -3.22 -21.17
N ASP A 134 -13.17 -3.04 -20.36
CA ASP A 134 -14.57 -2.96 -20.75
C ASP A 134 -15.12 -1.61 -20.31
N VAL A 135 -15.43 -0.75 -21.29
CA VAL A 135 -15.91 0.62 -21.06
C VAL A 135 -17.42 0.61 -21.07
N GLN A 136 -18.04 0.35 -19.93
CA GLN A 136 -19.51 0.31 -19.83
C GLN A 136 -20.09 1.71 -19.64
N SER A 137 -21.42 1.82 -19.65
CA SER A 137 -22.11 3.09 -19.43
C SER A 137 -22.03 3.59 -17.99
N TYR A 138 -21.76 2.69 -17.03
CA TYR A 138 -21.69 3.02 -15.61
C TYR A 138 -20.25 2.87 -15.07
N PRO A 139 -19.67 1.66 -14.97
CA PRO A 139 -18.26 1.51 -14.66
C PRO A 139 -17.39 1.41 -15.92
N ILE A 140 -16.10 1.68 -15.74
CA ILE A 140 -15.06 1.09 -16.57
C ILE A 140 -14.44 -0.05 -15.78
N ILE A 141 -14.31 -1.23 -16.39
CA ILE A 141 -13.72 -2.42 -15.77
C ILE A 141 -12.40 -2.72 -16.47
N ALA A 142 -11.29 -2.67 -15.75
CA ALA A 142 -9.99 -3.15 -16.21
C ALA A 142 -9.69 -4.49 -15.53
N GLU A 143 -9.36 -5.52 -16.32
CA GLU A 143 -8.98 -6.84 -15.84
C GLU A 143 -7.60 -7.20 -16.36
N PHE A 144 -6.73 -7.69 -15.48
CA PHE A 144 -5.39 -8.12 -15.84
C PHE A 144 -5.01 -9.38 -15.09
N ALA A 145 -4.48 -10.35 -15.83
CA ALA A 145 -4.00 -11.61 -15.31
C ALA A 145 -2.49 -11.52 -15.08
N SER A 146 -2.03 -11.89 -13.90
CA SER A 146 -0.59 -12.01 -13.61
C SER A 146 0.00 -13.22 -14.34
N LYS A 147 1.31 -13.20 -14.54
CA LYS A 147 2.02 -14.43 -14.89
C LYS A 147 1.91 -15.46 -13.75
N PRO A 148 1.80 -16.77 -14.06
CA PRO A 148 1.53 -17.81 -13.04
C PRO A 148 2.61 -17.96 -11.95
N SER A 149 3.86 -17.60 -12.24
CA SER A 149 4.98 -17.75 -11.31
C SER A 149 5.13 -16.61 -10.30
N LEU A 150 4.28 -15.59 -10.38
CA LEU A 150 4.39 -14.40 -9.53
C LEU A 150 3.56 -14.55 -8.26
N SER A 151 4.20 -14.31 -7.12
CA SER A 151 3.52 -14.16 -5.83
C SER A 151 3.09 -12.72 -5.58
N ALA A 152 3.53 -11.76 -6.39
CA ALA A 152 3.21 -10.35 -6.25
C ALA A 152 2.82 -9.75 -7.59
N VAL A 153 1.92 -8.78 -7.56
CA VAL A 153 1.71 -7.85 -8.66
C VAL A 153 1.62 -6.44 -8.14
N ARG A 154 2.16 -5.51 -8.91
CA ARG A 154 2.28 -4.11 -8.55
C ARG A 154 1.54 -3.25 -9.55
N ILE A 155 0.77 -2.32 -9.01
CA ILE A 155 0.06 -1.32 -9.78
C ILE A 155 0.21 0.04 -9.14
N CYS A 156 -0.06 1.06 -9.93
CA CYS A 156 -0.12 2.43 -9.47
C CYS A 156 -1.43 3.04 -9.96
N LEU A 157 -2.13 3.72 -9.06
CA LEU A 157 -3.42 4.36 -9.30
C LEU A 157 -3.21 5.88 -9.20
N PHE A 158 -3.84 6.64 -10.08
CA PHE A 158 -3.67 8.09 -10.14
C PHE A 158 -4.97 8.81 -9.85
N ASP A 159 -4.90 9.77 -8.92
CA ASP A 159 -5.93 10.78 -8.73
C ASP A 159 -5.57 12.04 -9.52
N LEU A 160 -6.40 12.35 -10.53
CA LEU A 160 -6.20 13.47 -11.42
C LEU A 160 -7.31 14.52 -11.27
N TYR A 161 -8.03 14.51 -10.13
CA TYR A 161 -9.27 15.26 -9.83
C TYR A 161 -9.36 16.70 -10.38
N ASP A 162 -8.26 17.44 -10.39
CA ASP A 162 -8.19 18.85 -10.79
C ASP A 162 -7.63 19.09 -12.20
N MET A 163 -7.47 18.06 -13.02
CA MET A 163 -6.99 18.16 -14.40
C MET A 163 -8.14 18.10 -15.41
N THR A 164 -8.02 18.84 -16.50
CA THR A 164 -8.77 18.58 -17.73
C THR A 164 -8.36 17.24 -18.33
N ASN A 165 -9.18 16.69 -19.23
CA ASN A 165 -8.85 15.44 -19.92
C ASN A 165 -7.54 15.56 -20.71
N GLU A 166 -7.28 16.71 -21.33
CA GLU A 166 -6.04 16.97 -22.08
C GLU A 166 -4.82 17.02 -21.15
N GLU A 167 -4.91 17.74 -20.03
CA GLU A 167 -3.83 17.80 -19.03
C GLU A 167 -3.52 16.41 -18.45
N ALA A 168 -4.55 15.62 -18.16
CA ALA A 168 -4.40 14.25 -17.67
C ALA A 168 -3.67 13.34 -18.68
N VAL A 169 -3.99 13.44 -19.98
CA VAL A 169 -3.28 12.71 -21.04
C VAL A 169 -1.82 13.15 -21.12
N LYS A 170 -1.55 14.47 -21.10
CA LYS A 170 -0.18 15.00 -21.09
C LYS A 170 0.60 14.52 -19.87
N PHE A 171 -0.02 14.54 -18.69
CA PHE A 171 0.56 14.04 -17.45
C PHE A 171 0.95 12.57 -17.56
N MET A 172 0.03 11.70 -17.99
CA MET A 172 0.30 10.26 -18.13
C MET A 172 1.42 10.00 -19.13
N ARG A 173 1.39 10.63 -20.30
CA ARG A 173 2.45 10.46 -21.32
C ARG A 173 3.82 10.92 -20.83
N ALA A 174 3.89 12.02 -20.08
CA ALA A 174 5.14 12.56 -19.58
C ALA A 174 5.69 11.77 -18.38
N ASN A 175 4.83 11.15 -17.57
CA ASN A 175 5.23 10.59 -16.27
C ASN A 175 5.14 9.07 -16.14
N ALA A 176 4.42 8.37 -17.03
CA ALA A 176 4.17 6.94 -16.87
C ALA A 176 5.49 6.14 -16.68
N GLN A 177 6.54 6.45 -17.45
CA GLN A 177 7.82 5.75 -17.36
C GLN A 177 8.47 5.93 -15.99
N ARG A 178 8.52 7.18 -15.49
CA ARG A 178 9.03 7.51 -14.16
C ARG A 178 8.27 6.73 -13.08
N TYR A 179 6.95 6.67 -13.16
CA TYR A 179 6.15 5.94 -12.18
C TYR A 179 6.32 4.43 -12.26
N ALA A 180 6.53 3.85 -13.46
CA ALA A 180 6.87 2.44 -13.60
C ALA A 180 8.22 2.11 -12.95
N GLU A 181 9.23 2.97 -13.12
CA GLU A 181 10.55 2.82 -12.47
C GLU A 181 10.45 2.96 -10.95
N LEU A 182 9.66 3.91 -10.46
CA LEU A 182 9.35 4.02 -9.04
C LEU A 182 8.66 2.75 -8.53
N LEU A 183 7.62 2.28 -9.21
CA LEU A 183 6.87 1.09 -8.82
C LEU A 183 7.75 -0.18 -8.75
N ARG A 184 8.72 -0.32 -9.66
CA ARG A 184 9.72 -1.40 -9.63
C ARG A 184 10.65 -1.30 -8.43
N SER A 185 11.15 -0.10 -8.13
CA SER A 185 12.16 0.13 -7.11
C SER A 185 11.61 0.28 -5.69
N MET A 186 10.29 0.45 -5.56
CA MET A 186 9.65 0.60 -4.26
C MET A 186 9.77 -0.65 -3.41
N ASP A 187 10.10 -0.40 -2.14
CA ASP A 187 10.05 -1.39 -1.07
C ASP A 187 8.70 -1.30 -0.36
N PHE A 188 7.83 -2.28 -0.65
CA PHE A 188 6.53 -2.45 -0.01
C PHE A 188 6.61 -3.23 1.32
N SER A 189 7.80 -3.63 1.78
CA SER A 189 7.95 -4.26 3.09
C SER A 189 7.61 -3.28 4.23
N CYS A 190 7.00 -3.80 5.29
CA CYS A 190 6.74 -2.99 6.46
C CYS A 190 8.07 -2.64 7.13
N ARG A 191 8.46 -1.36 7.08
CA ARG A 191 9.73 -0.90 7.69
C ARG A 191 9.87 -1.27 9.16
N ARG A 192 8.76 -1.37 9.90
CA ARG A 192 8.76 -1.75 11.33
C ARG A 192 9.17 -3.22 11.55
N LEU A 193 9.01 -4.08 10.55
CA LEU A 193 9.43 -5.48 10.58
C LEU A 193 10.92 -5.67 10.21
N ARG A 194 11.66 -4.58 9.96
CA ARG A 194 13.08 -4.68 9.66
C ARG A 194 13.85 -4.99 10.95
N LYS A 195 14.80 -5.93 10.86
CA LYS A 195 15.61 -6.37 12.01
C LYS A 195 16.35 -5.22 12.69
N GLU A 196 16.77 -4.20 11.95
CA GLU A 196 17.49 -3.05 12.51
C GLU A 196 16.58 -2.18 13.39
N VAL A 197 15.28 -2.07 13.04
CA VAL A 197 14.29 -1.36 13.86
C VAL A 197 14.10 -2.09 15.18
N TRP A 198 13.97 -3.42 15.13
CA TRP A 198 13.90 -4.23 16.34
C TRP A 198 15.16 -4.12 17.19
N ALA A 199 16.35 -4.28 16.58
CA ALA A 199 17.63 -4.19 17.29
C ALA A 199 17.78 -2.85 18.04
N LYS A 200 17.40 -1.74 17.40
CA LYS A 200 17.43 -0.41 18.03
C LYS A 200 16.44 -0.31 19.20
N LEU A 201 15.19 -0.73 19.01
CA LEU A 201 14.16 -0.68 20.05
C LEU A 201 14.55 -1.56 21.25
N ARG A 202 15.00 -2.78 20.98
CA ARG A 202 15.46 -3.75 21.97
C ARG A 202 16.63 -3.19 22.78
N ALA A 203 17.62 -2.57 22.14
CA ALA A 203 18.74 -1.93 22.84
C ALA A 203 18.25 -0.84 23.81
N THR A 204 17.33 0.02 23.37
CA THR A 204 16.70 1.03 24.23
C THR A 204 15.96 0.38 25.41
N VAL A 205 15.14 -0.66 25.17
CA VAL A 205 14.43 -1.37 26.24
C VAL A 205 15.41 -1.94 27.26
N MET A 206 16.49 -2.61 26.81
CA MET A 206 17.48 -3.22 27.69
C MET A 206 18.31 -2.19 28.47
N GLU A 207 18.49 -0.98 27.94
CA GLU A 207 19.11 0.14 28.67
C GLU A 207 18.26 0.57 29.87
N PHE A 208 16.93 0.69 29.70
CA PHE A 208 16.05 1.21 30.75
C PHE A 208 15.49 0.11 31.69
N LEU A 209 15.48 -1.16 31.27
CA LEU A 209 14.93 -2.27 32.05
C LEU A 209 15.50 -2.39 33.48
N PRO A 210 16.81 -2.19 33.73
CA PRO A 210 17.38 -2.26 35.08
C PRO A 210 16.83 -1.23 36.07
N TYR A 211 16.22 -0.14 35.60
CA TYR A 211 15.64 0.90 36.47
C TYR A 211 14.26 0.52 37.00
N ALA A 212 13.57 -0.44 36.37
CA ALA A 212 12.25 -0.92 36.83
C ALA A 212 12.32 -1.92 38.01
N LYS A 213 13.40 -1.92 38.81
CA LYS A 213 13.56 -2.84 39.95
C LYS A 213 12.46 -2.68 41.00
N GLY A 214 11.97 -1.46 41.20
CA GLY A 214 10.84 -1.15 42.07
C GLY A 214 9.49 -1.63 41.54
N ASN A 215 9.44 -2.08 40.28
CA ASN A 215 8.22 -2.51 39.60
C ASN A 215 8.41 -3.88 38.92
N PRO A 216 8.42 -4.99 39.69
CA PRO A 216 8.67 -6.33 39.16
C PRO A 216 7.67 -6.76 38.08
N LYS A 217 6.43 -6.26 38.15
CA LYS A 217 5.39 -6.52 37.16
C LYS A 217 5.74 -5.92 35.80
N LEU A 218 6.18 -4.66 35.78
CA LEU A 218 6.65 -4.00 34.56
C LEU A 218 7.87 -4.71 34.00
N GLN A 219 8.85 -5.07 34.85
CA GLN A 219 10.04 -5.80 34.44
C GLN A 219 9.70 -7.16 33.80
N GLN A 220 8.79 -7.93 34.41
CA GLN A 220 8.32 -9.20 33.89
C GLN A 220 7.58 -9.04 32.55
N GLN A 221 6.68 -8.05 32.46
CA GLN A 221 5.92 -7.77 31.25
C GLN A 221 6.82 -7.40 30.08
N VAL A 222 7.77 -6.48 30.28
CA VAL A 222 8.73 -6.08 29.25
C VAL A 222 9.60 -7.26 28.81
N SER A 223 10.14 -8.03 29.75
CA SER A 223 10.99 -9.19 29.46
C SER A 223 10.24 -10.27 28.66
N ALA A 224 8.97 -10.51 28.99
CA ALA A 224 8.12 -11.44 28.26
C ALA A 224 7.91 -10.98 26.81
N ILE A 225 7.57 -9.70 26.60
CA ILE A 225 7.35 -9.15 25.25
C ILE A 225 8.65 -9.18 24.43
N VAL A 226 9.81 -8.84 25.02
CA VAL A 226 11.11 -8.92 24.34
C VAL A 226 11.38 -10.36 23.88
N LYS A 227 11.21 -11.34 24.77
CA LYS A 227 11.40 -12.76 24.44
C LYS A 227 10.48 -13.21 23.32
N GLU A 228 9.18 -12.92 23.41
CA GLU A 228 8.20 -13.28 22.39
C GLU A 228 8.51 -12.63 21.03
N THR A 229 9.08 -11.43 21.03
CA THR A 229 9.47 -10.71 19.82
C THR A 229 10.71 -11.32 19.18
N ASP A 230 11.73 -11.65 19.99
CA ASP A 230 12.92 -12.37 19.53
C ASP A 230 12.53 -13.71 18.88
N GLU A 231 11.70 -14.52 19.54
CA GLU A 231 11.19 -15.80 18.99
C GLU A 231 10.40 -15.61 17.68
N ALA A 232 9.61 -14.54 17.56
CA ALA A 232 8.85 -14.27 16.34
C ALA A 232 9.77 -13.89 15.16
N TYR A 233 10.81 -13.09 15.40
CA TYR A 233 11.82 -12.77 14.39
C TYR A 233 12.63 -14.00 13.96
N GLU A 234 12.94 -14.91 14.88
CA GLU A 234 13.60 -16.18 14.57
C GLU A 234 12.73 -17.04 13.65
N ARG A 235 11.45 -17.24 13.99
CA ARG A 235 10.51 -17.99 13.14
C ARG A 235 10.36 -17.37 11.76
N LEU A 236 10.28 -16.04 11.68
CA LEU A 236 10.24 -15.32 10.40
C LEU A 236 11.49 -15.60 9.56
N ALA A 237 12.67 -15.57 10.19
CA ALA A 237 13.93 -15.86 9.51
C ALA A 237 14.02 -17.32 9.04
N GLU A 238 13.51 -18.27 9.81
CA GLU A 238 13.45 -19.68 9.40
C GLU A 238 12.56 -19.91 8.18
N LEU A 239 11.40 -19.26 8.11
CA LEU A 239 10.52 -19.36 6.94
C LEU A 239 11.23 -18.85 5.69
N VAL A 240 11.84 -17.67 5.78
CA VAL A 240 12.59 -17.07 4.67
C VAL A 240 13.75 -17.98 4.24
N ALA A 241 14.51 -18.55 5.19
CA ALA A 241 15.60 -19.47 4.89
C ALA A 241 15.14 -20.76 4.19
N LYS A 242 13.90 -21.21 4.45
CA LYS A 242 13.27 -22.36 3.79
C LYS A 242 12.64 -21.98 2.43
N GLY A 243 12.81 -20.74 1.96
CA GLY A 243 12.14 -20.22 0.77
C GLY A 243 10.62 -20.10 0.93
N GLN A 244 10.12 -20.17 2.16
CA GLN A 244 8.72 -20.01 2.47
C GLN A 244 8.42 -18.52 2.66
N PRO A 245 7.27 -18.04 2.18
CA PRO A 245 6.92 -16.64 2.37
C PRO A 245 6.63 -16.38 3.87
N PRO A 246 6.89 -15.15 4.37
CA PRO A 246 6.47 -14.72 5.70
C PRO A 246 5.01 -15.04 5.99
N LYS A 247 4.69 -15.50 7.21
CA LYS A 247 3.30 -15.63 7.64
C LYS A 247 2.82 -14.31 8.26
N VAL A 248 1.68 -13.79 7.81
CA VAL A 248 1.11 -12.55 8.36
C VAL A 248 0.93 -12.62 9.87
N GLU A 249 0.49 -13.76 10.40
CA GLU A 249 0.30 -13.95 11.86
C GLU A 249 1.59 -13.66 12.67
N ILE A 250 2.75 -13.99 12.10
CA ILE A 250 4.05 -13.74 12.74
C ILE A 250 4.39 -12.25 12.64
N GLU A 251 4.17 -11.65 11.47
CA GLU A 251 4.38 -10.21 11.25
C GLU A 251 3.49 -9.36 12.17
N ASP A 252 2.20 -9.69 12.28
CA ASP A 252 1.23 -9.00 13.14
C ASP A 252 1.61 -9.13 14.62
N LYS A 253 2.08 -10.31 15.05
CA LYS A 253 2.59 -10.50 16.41
C LYS A 253 3.80 -9.60 16.68
N ILE A 254 4.74 -9.51 15.74
CA ILE A 254 5.89 -8.60 15.86
C ILE A 254 5.40 -7.16 15.98
N LEU A 255 4.54 -6.70 15.06
CA LEU A 255 4.03 -5.32 15.07
C LEU A 255 3.31 -4.96 16.37
N ALA A 256 2.44 -5.84 16.86
CA ALA A 256 1.73 -5.64 18.12
C ALA A 256 2.71 -5.57 19.31
N ASN A 257 3.75 -6.41 19.33
CA ASN A 257 4.75 -6.37 20.38
C ASN A 257 5.63 -5.11 20.32
N LEU A 258 6.01 -4.64 19.12
CA LEU A 258 6.75 -3.39 18.96
C LEU A 258 5.94 -2.20 19.49
N GLU A 259 4.65 -2.12 19.18
CA GLU A 259 3.75 -1.08 19.70
C GLU A 259 3.62 -1.12 21.22
N ARG A 260 3.44 -2.31 21.80
CA ARG A 260 3.40 -2.50 23.26
C ARG A 260 4.70 -2.06 23.93
N LEU A 261 5.86 -2.40 23.35
CA LEU A 261 7.15 -1.99 23.89
C LEU A 261 7.37 -0.48 23.79
N GLU A 262 6.99 0.15 22.69
CA GLU A 262 7.07 1.61 22.53
C GLU A 262 6.26 2.35 23.61
N ALA A 263 5.07 1.84 23.97
CA ALA A 263 4.28 2.38 25.07
C ALA A 263 5.01 2.20 26.43
N LEU A 264 5.52 1.00 26.71
CA LEU A 264 6.19 0.68 27.98
C LEU A 264 7.55 1.36 28.16
N ILE A 265 8.22 1.78 27.07
CA ILE A 265 9.48 2.53 27.16
C ILE A 265 9.30 3.83 27.95
N TRP A 266 8.14 4.49 27.85
CA TRP A 266 7.88 5.70 28.64
C TRP A 266 7.75 5.40 30.12
N GLU A 267 7.13 4.27 30.49
CA GLU A 267 7.08 3.82 31.88
C GLU A 267 8.47 3.50 32.42
N LEU A 268 9.30 2.76 31.65
CA LEU A 268 10.68 2.47 32.02
C LEU A 268 11.54 3.75 32.20
N LYS A 269 11.33 4.76 31.34
CA LYS A 269 11.98 6.06 31.48
C LYS A 269 11.52 6.80 32.74
N PHE A 270 10.24 6.66 33.11
CA PHE A 270 9.69 7.25 34.33
C PHE A 270 10.32 6.63 35.57
N GLU A 271 10.44 5.29 35.61
CA GLU A 271 11.13 4.57 36.69
C GLU A 271 12.59 5.02 36.83
N ARG A 272 13.29 5.30 35.72
CA ARG A 272 14.65 5.88 35.77
C ARG A 272 14.69 7.29 36.37
N LEU A 273 13.68 8.11 36.10
CA LEU A 273 13.66 9.51 36.56
C LEU A 273 13.22 9.67 38.01
N PHE A 274 12.36 8.79 38.50
CA PHE A 274 11.68 8.96 39.79
C PHE A 274 11.84 7.76 40.75
N GLY A 275 12.34 6.62 40.28
CA GLY A 275 12.49 5.40 41.08
C GLY A 275 13.65 5.43 42.08
N GLU A 276 14.60 6.36 41.93
CA GLU A 276 15.75 6.50 42.85
C GLU A 276 15.43 7.36 44.10
N ASP A 277 14.39 8.20 44.06
CA ASP A 277 14.04 9.11 45.18
C ASP A 277 13.09 8.50 46.25
N ALA A 278 12.59 7.28 46.04
CA ALA A 278 11.64 6.64 46.96
C ALA A 278 12.32 5.78 48.06
N GLY A 279 13.66 5.76 48.10
CA GLY A 279 14.45 4.85 48.96
C GLY A 279 15.45 5.52 49.90
N SER A 280 15.45 6.85 50.03
CA SER A 280 16.30 7.60 50.98
C SER A 280 15.51 8.13 52.17
#